data_AF-A0A7C2MSG1-F1
#
_entry.id   AF-A0A7C2MSG1-F1
#
_cell.length_a   1.000
_cell.length_b   1.000
_cell.length_c   1.000
_cell.angle_alpha   90.00
_cell.angle_beta   90.00
_cell.angle_gamma   90.00
#
_symmetry.space_group_name_H-M   'P 1'
#
loop_
_entity.id
_entity.type
_entity.pdbx_description
1 polymer ?
#
loop_
_entity_poly.entity_id
_entity_poly.type
_entity_poly.pdbx_seq_one_letter_code
_entity_poly.pdbx_strand_id
1 'polypeptide(L)' 'MVKRIKVYAVKELGINTHSLRYARITHMLRNNVSPSIVAKITGHKKLDYILTYTQIKTAEEALRSIR' A
#
# COMPACT_ATOMS: atom_id res chain seq x y z
N MET A 1 -5.86 7.97 19.89
CA MET A 1 -6.63 8.49 18.72
C MET A 1 -6.86 7.44 17.62
N VAL A 2 -5.82 6.69 17.20
CA VAL A 2 -5.88 5.70 16.09
C VAL A 2 -6.94 4.59 16.24
N LYS A 3 -7.22 4.12 17.47
CA LYS A 3 -8.23 3.05 17.70
C LYS A 3 -9.65 3.45 17.30
N ARG A 4 -10.07 4.70 17.53
CA ARG A 4 -11.44 5.17 17.18
C ARG A 4 -11.66 5.16 15.67
N ILE A 5 -10.69 5.64 14.89
CA ILE A 5 -10.76 5.66 13.43
C ILE A 5 -10.76 4.24 12.86
N LYS A 6 -9.92 3.34 13.39
CA LYS A 6 -9.92 1.92 12.99
C LYS A 6 -11.27 1.26 13.23
N VAL A 7 -11.84 1.44 14.42
CA VAL A 7 -13.12 0.83 14.79
C VAL A 7 -14.26 1.38 13.94
N TYR A 8 -14.31 2.70 13.73
CA TYR A 8 -15.29 3.33 12.86
C TYR A 8 -15.18 2.83 11.42
N ALA A 9 -13.97 2.82 10.84
CA ALA A 9 -13.75 2.38 9.46
C ALA A 9 -14.17 0.90 9.24
N VAL A 10 -13.99 0.04 10.25
CA VAL A 10 -14.45 -1.35 10.16
C VAL A 10 -15.96 -1.45 10.35
N LYS A 11 -16.55 -0.74 11.32
CA LYS A 11 -17.99 -0.84 11.62
C LYS A 11 -18.88 -0.23 10.55
N GLU A 12 -18.56 0.99 10.10
CA GLU A 12 -19.44 1.76 9.22
C GLU A 12 -19.11 1.54 7.74
N LEU A 13 -17.82 1.34 7.43
CA LEU A 13 -17.34 1.27 6.05
C LEU A 13 -16.85 -0.13 5.66
N GLY A 14 -16.78 -1.08 6.59
CA GLY A 14 -16.29 -2.44 6.32
C GLY A 14 -14.82 -2.51 5.88
N ILE A 15 -14.03 -1.45 6.04
CA ILE A 15 -12.66 -1.36 5.50
C ILE A 15 -11.60 -1.34 6.60
N ASN A 16 -10.48 -2.02 6.33
CA ASN A 16 -9.29 -1.95 7.17
C ASN A 16 -8.43 -0.76 6.77
N THR A 17 -8.08 0.07 7.76
CA THR A 17 -7.21 1.25 7.55
C THR A 17 -5.83 0.92 6.97
N HIS A 18 -5.31 -0.29 7.20
CA HIS A 18 -4.07 -0.76 6.57
C HIS A 18 -4.27 -1.08 5.10
N SER A 19 -5.40 -1.67 4.72
CA SER A 19 -5.73 -1.93 3.32
C SER A 19 -5.83 -0.63 2.53
N LEU A 20 -6.38 0.44 3.12
CA LEU A 20 -6.38 1.77 2.51
C LEU A 20 -4.97 2.33 2.28
N ARG A 21 -4.05 2.12 3.23
CA ARG A 21 -2.64 2.49 3.05
C ARG A 21 -2.03 1.73 1.87
N TYR A 22 -2.27 0.43 1.78
CA TYR A 22 -1.75 -0.38 0.68
C TYR A 22 -2.32 0.05 -0.67
N ALA A 23 -3.64 0.27 -0.76
CA ALA A 23 -4.27 0.78 -1.98
C ALA A 23 -3.63 2.09 -2.45
N ARG A 24 -3.36 3.02 -1.52
CA ARG A 24 -2.68 4.28 -1.84
C ARG A 24 -1.24 4.07 -2.33
N ILE A 25 -0.46 3.22 -1.65
CA ILE A 25 0.92 2.89 -2.06
C ILE A 25 0.92 2.24 -3.45
N THR A 26 0.08 1.22 -3.66
CA THR A 26 -0.06 0.52 -4.94
C THR A 26 -0.48 1.47 -6.06
N HIS A 27 -1.39 2.40 -5.81
CA HIS A 27 -1.77 3.42 -6.79
C HIS A 27 -0.59 4.30 -7.21
N MET A 28 0.22 4.76 -6.25
CA MET A 28 1.42 5.56 -6.56
C MET A 28 2.45 4.76 -7.36
N LEU A 29 2.68 3.50 -6.98
CA LEU A 29 3.62 2.62 -7.70
C LEU A 29 3.15 2.37 -9.14
N ARG A 30 1.84 2.18 -9.36
CA ARG A 30 1.25 2.02 -10.71
C ARG A 30 1.40 3.28 -11.58
N ASN A 31 1.51 4.45 -10.95
CA ASN A 31 1.77 5.72 -11.63
C ASN A 31 3.27 6.00 -11.79
N ASN A 32 4.13 4.98 -11.71
CA ASN A 32 5.60 5.10 -11.83
C ASN A 32 6.27 6.03 -10.80
N VAL A 33 5.65 6.25 -9.63
CA VAL A 33 6.30 7.01 -8.56
C VAL A 33 7.38 6.15 -7.90
N SER A 34 8.60 6.69 -7.79
CA SER A 34 9.73 5.99 -7.17
C SER A 34 9.40 5.53 -5.73
N PRO A 35 9.75 4.27 -5.35
CA PRO A 35 9.53 3.76 -3.99
C PRO A 35 10.10 4.63 -2.87
N SER A 36 11.22 5.32 -3.10
CA SER A 36 11.84 6.21 -2.11
C SER A 36 10.98 7.44 -1.83
N ILE A 37 10.37 8.00 -2.88
CA ILE A 37 9.42 9.12 -2.77
C ILE A 37 8.15 8.66 -2.06
N VAL A 38 7.61 7.49 -2.43
CA VAL A 38 6.44 6.91 -1.77
C VAL A 38 6.71 6.70 -0.27
N ALA A 39 7.88 6.18 0.09
CA ALA A 39 8.28 6.01 1.49
C ALA A 39 8.29 7.34 2.26
N LYS A 40 8.82 8.41 1.64
CA LYS A 40 8.85 9.75 2.25
C LYS A 40 7.44 10.33 2.44
N ILE A 41 6.57 10.22 1.43
CA ILE A 41 5.18 10.68 1.47
C ILE A 41 4.38 9.94 2.55
N THR A 42 4.63 8.65 2.71
CA THR A 42 3.88 7.78 3.64
C THR A 42 4.50 7.69 5.04
N GLY A 43 5.65 8.34 5.26
CA GLY A 43 6.33 8.39 6.55
C GLY A 43 7.02 7.10 6.96
N HIS A 44 7.34 6.20 6.02
CA HIS A 44 8.07 4.98 6.32
C HIS A 44 9.54 5.30 6.59
N LYS A 45 10.06 4.78 7.71
CA LYS A 45 11.48 4.93 8.08
C LYS A 45 12.40 4.01 7.28
N LYS A 46 11.90 2.85 6.87
CA LYS A 46 12.64 1.84 6.10
C LYS A 46 11.98 1.63 4.76
N LEU A 47 12.79 1.58 3.71
CA LEU A 47 12.32 1.38 2.34
C LEU A 47 11.80 -0.05 2.12
N ASP A 48 12.29 -1.02 2.90
CA ASP A 48 11.93 -2.44 2.82
C ASP A 48 10.42 -2.66 2.83
N TYR A 49 9.68 -1.88 3.62
CA TYR A 49 8.22 -1.97 3.65
C TYR A 49 7.57 -1.64 2.31
N ILE A 50 8.08 -0.64 1.57
CA ILE A 50 7.58 -0.32 0.24
C ILE A 50 8.04 -1.37 -0.77
N LEU A 51 9.30 -1.82 -0.68
CA LEU A 51 9.87 -2.84 -1.53
C LEU A 51 9.06 -4.14 -1.51
N THR A 52 8.59 -4.58 -0.34
CA THR A 52 7.71 -5.76 -0.25
C THR A 52 6.44 -5.58 -1.10
N TYR A 53 5.79 -4.41 -1.07
CA TYR A 53 4.61 -4.16 -1.90
C TYR A 53 4.96 -4.09 -3.39
N THR A 54 6.10 -3.50 -3.73
CA THR A 54 6.58 -3.46 -5.11
C THR A 54 6.85 -4.87 -5.63
N GLN A 55 7.55 -5.71 -4.86
CA GLN A 55 7.87 -7.10 -5.21
C GLN A 55 6.62 -7.95 -5.43
N ILE A 56 5.64 -7.85 -4.51
CA ILE A 56 4.35 -8.54 -4.67
C ILE A 56 3.67 -8.09 -5.96
N LYS A 57 3.66 -6.78 -6.24
CA LYS A 57 3.02 -6.23 -7.44
C LYS A 57 3.70 -6.71 -8.72
N THR A 58 5.03 -6.65 -8.78
CA THR A 58 5.82 -7.16 -9.92
C THR A 58 5.59 -8.65 -10.13
N ALA A 59 5.50 -9.44 -9.05
CA ALA A 59 5.19 -10.86 -9.14
C ALA A 59 3.78 -11.12 -9.70
N GLU A 60 2.77 -10.36 -9.26
CA GLU A 60 1.41 -10.46 -9.81
C GLU A 60 1.34 -10.06 -11.30
N GLU A 61 2.09 -9.03 -11.72
CA GLU A 61 2.14 -8.60 -13.11
C GLU A 61 2.84 -9.64 -13.99
N ALA A 62 3.96 -10.19 -13.53
CA ALA A 62 4.62 -11.31 -14.19
C ALA A 62 3.67 -12.52 -14.31
N LEU A 63 2.94 -12.87 -13.25
CA LEU A 63 1.97 -13.96 -13.29
C LEU A 63 0.81 -13.69 -14.27
N ARG A 64 0.32 -12.44 -14.34
CA ARG A 64 -0.69 -12.02 -15.32
C ARG A 64 -0.20 -12.12 -16.75
N SER A 65 1.09 -11.93 -17.03
CA SER A 65 1.65 -12.06 -18.38
C SER A 65 1.83 -13.52 -18.82
N ILE A 66 1.88 -14.46 -17.89
CA ILE A 66 2.07 -15.90 -18.15
C ILE A 66 0.71 -16.60 -18.39
N ARG A 67 -0.40 -16.00 -17.95
CA ARG A 67 -1.75 -16.55 -18.06
C ARG A 67 -2.54 -15.89 -19.19
#